data_AF-A0A535DU95-F1
#
_entry.id   AF-A0A535DU95-F1
#
_cell.length_a   1.000
_cell.length_b   1.000
_cell.length_c   1.000
_cell.angle_alpha   90.00
_cell.angle_beta   90.00
_cell.angle_gamma   90.00
#
_symmetry.space_group_name_H-M   'P 1'
#
loop_
_entity.id
_entity.type
_entity.pdbx_description
1 polymer ?
#
loop_
_entity_poly.entity_id
_entity_poly.type
_entity_poly.pdbx_seq_one_letter_code
_entity_poly.pdbx_strand_id
1 'polypeptide(L)' 'RIGNGILEAINSLVQAAKRRARGYRSKRNYIAMIYMTAGKLNFALPT' A
#
# COMPACT_ATOMS: atom_id res chain seq x y z
N ARG A 1 8.15 -10.83 -21.66
CA ARG A 1 6.71 -10.50 -21.54
C ARG A 1 6.39 -10.37 -20.07
N ILE A 2 6.14 -9.16 -19.57
CA ILE A 2 5.59 -9.00 -18.21
C ILE A 2 4.14 -9.47 -18.30
N GLY A 3 3.80 -10.54 -17.60
CA GLY A 3 2.43 -11.06 -17.58
C GLY A 3 1.52 -10.14 -16.77
N ASN A 4 0.26 -9.99 -17.19
CA ASN A 4 -0.74 -9.19 -16.47
C ASN A 4 -0.86 -9.56 -14.98
N GLY A 5 -0.55 -10.80 -14.59
CA GLY A 5 -0.60 -11.23 -13.20
C GLY A 5 0.27 -10.42 -12.23
N ILE A 6 1.46 -9.95 -12.66
CA ILE A 6 2.29 -9.07 -11.81
C ILE A 6 1.64 -7.69 -11.67
N LEU A 7 1.06 -7.19 -12.76
CA LEU A 7 0.37 -5.90 -12.78
C LEU A 7 -0.90 -5.93 -11.91
N GLU A 8 -1.66 -7.02 -11.96
CA GLU A 8 -2.85 -7.26 -11.14
C GLU A 8 -2.50 -7.38 -9.65
N ALA A 9 -1.44 -8.11 -9.31
CA ALA A 9 -0.97 -8.23 -7.93
C ALA A 9 -0.62 -6.86 -7.32
N ILE A 10 0.10 -6.01 -8.07
CA ILE A 10 0.42 -4.64 -7.64
C ILE A 10 -0.86 -3.81 -7.50
N ASN A 11 -1.79 -3.93 -8.44
CA ASN A 11 -3.04 -3.17 -8.41
C ASN A 11 -3.90 -3.55 -7.20
N SER A 12 -3.98 -4.84 -6.85
CA SER A 12 -4.68 -5.31 -5.65
C SER A 12 -4.07 -4.75 -4.35
N LEU A 13 -2.74 -4.65 -4.25
CA LEU A 13 -2.06 -4.07 -3.09
C LEU A 13 -2.36 -2.57 -2.95
N VAL A 14 -2.30 -1.82 -4.06
CA VAL A 14 -2.62 -0.38 -4.07
C VAL A 14 -4.10 -0.15 -3.73
N GLN A 15 -5.01 -1.00 -4.24
CA GLN A 15 -6.44 -0.92 -3.90
C GLN A 15 -6.70 -1.25 -2.43
N ALA A 16 -6.03 -2.24 -1.86
CA ALA A 16 -6.11 -2.56 -0.45
C ALA A 16 -5.63 -1.37 0.42
N ALA A 17 -4.51 -0.74 0.04
CA ALA A 17 -4.03 0.48 0.70
C ALA A 17 -5.04 1.63 0.58
N LYS A 18 -5.66 1.83 -0.59
CA LYS A 18 -6.71 2.84 -0.81
C LYS A 18 -7.95 2.58 0.03
N ARG A 19 -8.37 1.32 0.16
CA ARG A 19 -9.53 0.91 0.97
C ARG A 19 -9.27 1.19 2.45
N ARG A 20 -8.07 0.90 2.94
CA ARG A 20 -7.64 1.26 4.31
C ARG A 20 -7.50 2.77 4.48
N ALA A 21 -7.16 3.49 3.41
CA ALA A 21 -6.95 4.95 3.46
C ALA A 21 -8.25 5.76 3.40
N ARG A 22 -9.42 5.12 3.20
CA ARG A 22 -10.72 5.80 3.27
C ARG A 22 -10.90 6.37 4.67
N GLY A 23 -10.91 7.69 4.78
CA GLY A 23 -10.97 8.45 6.03
C GLY A 23 -9.81 9.43 6.19
N TYR A 24 -8.69 9.22 5.49
CA TYR A 24 -7.58 10.18 5.50
C TYR A 24 -7.75 11.23 4.40
N ARG A 25 -7.81 12.49 4.81
CA ARG A 25 -8.09 13.63 3.92
C ARG A 25 -6.90 14.06 3.07
N SER A 26 -5.68 13.62 3.40
CA SER A 26 -4.45 14.04 2.74
C SER A 26 -3.85 12.97 1.82
N LYS A 27 -3.45 13.39 0.61
CA LYS A 27 -2.71 12.56 -0.37
C LYS A 27 -1.39 12.02 0.21
N ARG A 28 -0.78 12.76 1.14
CA ARG A 28 0.46 12.36 1.83
C ARG A 28 0.25 11.09 2.65
N ASN A 29 -0.93 10.96 3.27
CA ASN A 29 -1.28 9.79 4.06
C ASN A 29 -1.57 8.56 3.19
N TYR A 30 -2.13 8.78 2.00
CA TYR A 30 -2.32 7.72 1.01
C TYR A 30 -0.99 7.17 0.50
N ILE A 31 -0.04 8.05 0.16
CA ILE A 31 1.32 7.66 -0.26
C ILE A 31 2.03 6.88 0.87
N ALA A 32 1.97 7.37 2.11
CA ALA A 32 2.54 6.69 3.26
C ALA A 32 1.97 5.27 3.45
N MET A 33 0.66 5.08 3.28
CA MET A 33 0.01 3.76 3.37
C MET A 33 0.40 2.81 2.25
N ILE A 34 0.66 3.31 1.04
CA ILE A 34 1.22 2.48 -0.03
C ILE A 34 2.64 2.04 0.36
N TYR A 35 3.49 2.94 0.87
CA TYR A 35 4.82 2.57 1.34
C TYR A 35 4.79 1.57 2.51
N MET A 36 3.86 1.72 3.45
CA MET A 36 3.69 0.76 4.56
C MET A 36 3.20 -0.61 4.07
N THR A 37 2.29 -0.64 3.09
CA THR A 37 1.70 -1.89 2.56
C THR A 37 2.65 -2.62 1.60
N ALA A 38 3.34 -1.88 0.73
CA ALA A 38 4.23 -2.44 -0.28
C ALA A 38 5.68 -2.60 0.22
N GLY A 39 6.13 -1.74 1.13
CA GLY A 39 7.52 -1.68 1.58
C GLY A 39 7.89 -2.68 2.68
N LYS A 40 6.95 -3.48 3.21
CA LYS A 40 7.16 -4.35 4.39
C LYS A 40 7.96 -3.62 5.49
N LEU A 41 7.60 -2.37 5.78
CA LEU A 41 8.34 -1.58 6.76
C LEU A 41 8.07 -2.19 8.14
N ASN A 42 9.01 -3.03 8.59
CA ASN A 42 8.96 -3.65 9.90
C ASN A 42 9.19 -2.53 10.91
N PHE A 43 8.11 -1.97 11.45
CA PHE A 43 8.23 -1.07 12.58
C PHE A 43 8.72 -1.95 13.74
N ALA A 44 10.01 -1.86 14.05
CA ALA A 44 10.58 -2.36 15.29
C ALA A 44 10.01 -1.51 16.43
N LEU A 45 8.73 -1.72 16.73
CA LEU A 45 8.09 -1.16 17.91
C LEU A 45 8.64 -1.95 19.11
N PRO A 46 9.22 -1.30 20.12
CA PRO A 46 9.51 -1.96 21.37
C PRO A 46 8.18 -2.33 22.03
N THR A 47 7.85 -3.62 22.03
CA THR A 47 6.88 -4.25 22.93
C THR A 47 7.41 -4.29 24.35
#